data_AF-A0A6A6SXS5-F1
#
_entry.id   AF-A0A6A6SXS5-F1
#
_cell.length_a   1.000
_cell.length_b   1.000
_cell.length_c   1.000
_cell.angle_alpha   90.00
_cell.angle_beta   90.00
_cell.angle_gamma   90.00
#
_symmetry.space_group_name_H-M   'P 1'
#
loop_
_entity.id
_entity.type
_entity.pdbx_description
1 polymer ?
#
loop_
_entity_poly.entity_id
_entity_poly.type
_entity_poly.pdbx_seq_one_letter_code
_entity_poly.pdbx_strand_id
1 'polypeptide(L)'
;MRSSTILIAVSAGLAAAQTTTTSAASSTYTSDVCAQDIVDACVKSIQAQVDACKDNDWVCLCENYQSLLTCYNNCPSSDDRSPVQNEVTQYCAAAAP
;
A
#
# COMPACT_ATOMS: atom_id res chain seq x y z
N MET A 1 42.07 -36.14 15.49
CA MET A 1 43.07 -35.32 14.78
C MET A 1 42.70 -35.26 13.32
N ARG A 2 42.92 -34.11 12.69
CA ARG A 2 42.62 -33.70 11.31
C ARG A 2 41.23 -33.09 11.10
N SER A 3 41.08 -31.89 10.55
CA SER A 3 41.95 -30.72 10.38
C SER A 3 41.01 -29.60 9.95
N SER A 4 41.21 -28.42 10.52
CA SER A 4 40.53 -27.18 10.15
C SER A 4 40.80 -26.75 8.71
N THR A 5 39.84 -26.06 8.09
CA THR A 5 40.15 -25.00 7.11
C THR A 5 39.00 -23.98 7.09
N ILE A 6 39.30 -22.81 7.61
CA ILE A 6 38.51 -21.57 7.51
C ILE A 6 38.71 -21.03 6.10
N LEU A 7 37.62 -20.65 5.42
CA LEU A 7 37.67 -19.79 4.23
C LEU A 7 36.77 -18.58 4.45
N ILE A 8 37.42 -17.43 4.60
CA ILE A 8 36.86 -16.07 4.58
C ILE A 8 36.74 -15.67 3.11
N ALA A 9 35.58 -15.16 2.69
CA ALA A 9 35.41 -14.55 1.38
C ALA A 9 34.58 -13.26 1.49
N VAL A 10 35.31 -12.15 1.51
CA VAL A 10 35.06 -10.81 0.94
C VAL A 10 33.60 -10.42 0.67
N SER A 11 33.14 -9.43 1.42
CA SER A 11 31.97 -8.60 1.12
C SER A 11 32.18 -7.82 -0.18
N ALA A 12 31.46 -8.17 -1.24
CA ALA A 12 31.29 -7.31 -2.41
C ALA A 12 30.26 -6.22 -2.07
N GLY A 13 30.70 -4.97 -1.98
CA GLY A 13 29.82 -3.82 -1.87
C GLY A 13 29.00 -3.67 -3.16
N LEU A 14 27.68 -3.71 -3.03
CA LEU A 14 26.77 -3.42 -4.14
C LEU A 14 26.62 -1.91 -4.21
N ALA A 15 27.22 -1.29 -5.23
CA ALA A 15 26.98 0.11 -5.54
C ALA A 15 25.56 0.22 -6.12
N ALA A 16 24.57 0.58 -5.29
CA ALA A 16 23.28 1.03 -5.79
C ALA A 16 23.49 2.39 -6.47
N ALA A 17 23.43 2.40 -7.80
CA ALA A 17 23.34 3.62 -8.59
C ALA A 17 22.03 4.32 -8.22
N GLN A 18 22.13 5.34 -7.37
CA GLN A 18 21.02 6.22 -7.02
C GLN A 18 20.77 7.14 -8.22
N THR A 19 19.80 6.75 -9.04
CA THR A 19 19.21 7.61 -10.06
C THR A 19 18.69 8.85 -9.36
N THR A 20 19.33 10.00 -9.58
CA THR A 20 18.76 11.30 -9.20
C THR A 20 17.57 11.56 -10.10
N THR A 21 16.40 11.08 -9.71
CA THR A 21 15.14 11.56 -10.27
C THR A 21 15.05 13.03 -9.91
N THR A 22 15.15 13.88 -10.93
CA THR A 22 14.89 15.31 -10.82
C THR A 22 13.45 15.50 -10.33
N SER A 23 13.28 15.87 -9.07
CA SER A 23 12.00 16.35 -8.54
C SER A 23 11.68 17.69 -9.21
N ALA A 24 10.87 17.64 -10.27
CA ALA A 24 10.32 18.82 -10.92
C ALA A 24 8.83 18.62 -11.15
N ALA A 25 8.05 18.96 -10.14
CA ALA A 25 6.80 19.72 -10.25
C ALA A 25 6.32 20.03 -8.83
N SER A 26 6.67 21.21 -8.33
CA SER A 26 5.99 21.85 -7.21
C SER A 26 4.55 22.16 -7.65
N SER A 27 3.63 21.24 -7.40
CA SER A 27 2.20 21.52 -7.42
C SER A 27 1.84 22.15 -6.08
N THR A 28 1.53 23.43 -6.12
CA THR A 28 0.96 24.19 -5.01
C THR A 28 -0.38 23.54 -4.62
N TYR A 29 -0.40 22.69 -3.59
CA TYR A 29 -1.65 22.29 -2.95
C TYR A 29 -1.98 23.30 -1.85
N THR A 30 -2.87 24.21 -2.19
CA THR A 30 -3.63 25.01 -1.24
C THR A 30 -4.44 24.07 -0.35
N SER A 31 -4.05 24.00 0.92
CA SER A 31 -4.90 23.69 2.09
C SER A 31 -5.86 22.49 2.03
N ASP A 32 -5.34 21.30 1.73
CA ASP A 32 -5.90 20.04 2.20
C ASP A 32 -4.73 19.08 2.47
N VAL A 33 -4.64 18.51 3.68
CA VAL A 33 -3.51 17.67 4.12
C VAL A 33 -3.62 16.31 3.43
N CYS A 34 -3.23 16.26 2.17
CA CYS A 34 -3.26 15.06 1.34
C CYS A 34 -1.85 14.62 0.96
N ALA A 35 -1.41 13.50 1.52
CA ALA A 35 -0.17 12.85 1.15
C ALA A 35 -0.41 11.86 0.01
N GLN A 36 -0.59 12.38 -1.21
CA GLN A 36 -1.02 11.57 -2.36
C GLN A 36 -0.09 10.40 -2.69
N ASP A 37 1.23 10.55 -2.56
CA ASP A 37 2.17 9.45 -2.80
C ASP A 37 1.96 8.29 -1.80
N ILE A 38 1.58 8.60 -0.56
CA ILE A 38 1.29 7.60 0.48
C ILE A 38 -0.04 6.91 0.17
N VAL A 39 -1.06 7.68 -0.23
CA VAL A 39 -2.37 7.13 -0.59
C VAL A 39 -2.26 6.20 -1.79
N ASP A 40 -1.60 6.62 -2.88
CA ASP A 40 -1.42 5.81 -4.09
C ASP A 40 -0.69 4.50 -3.81
N ALA A 41 0.42 4.56 -3.06
CA ALA A 41 1.16 3.35 -2.67
C ALA A 41 0.32 2.40 -1.82
N CYS A 42 -0.46 2.95 -0.88
CA CYS A 42 -1.36 2.16 -0.03
C CYS A 42 -2.46 1.52 -0.86
N VAL A 43 -3.16 2.29 -1.70
CA VAL A 43 -4.23 1.83 -2.58
C VAL A 43 -3.73 0.70 -3.49
N LYS A 44 -2.57 0.86 -4.15
CA LYS A 44 -1.98 -0.20 -4.98
C LYS A 44 -1.70 -1.50 -4.23
N SER A 45 -1.19 -1.39 -3.00
CA SER A 45 -0.89 -2.54 -2.14
C SER A 45 -2.16 -3.28 -1.70
N ILE A 46 -3.20 -2.53 -1.33
CA ILE A 46 -4.49 -3.12 -0.93
C ILE A 46 -5.25 -3.67 -2.14
N GLN A 47 -5.20 -3.01 -3.29
CA GLN A 47 -5.88 -3.48 -4.50
C GLN A 47 -5.40 -4.87 -4.91
N ALA A 48 -4.10 -5.15 -4.82
CA ALA A 48 -3.56 -6.49 -5.07
C ALA A 48 -4.15 -7.57 -4.14
N GLN A 49 -4.54 -7.20 -2.91
CA GLN A 49 -5.19 -8.11 -1.96
C GLN A 49 -6.69 -8.25 -2.26
N VAL A 50 -7.36 -7.16 -2.65
CA VAL A 50 -8.75 -7.19 -3.15
C VAL A 50 -8.85 -8.11 -4.37
N ASP A 51 -7.92 -8.00 -5.32
CA ASP A 51 -7.88 -8.83 -6.53
C ASP A 51 -7.59 -10.31 -6.22
N ALA A 52 -7.02 -10.60 -5.05
CA ALA A 52 -6.80 -11.96 -4.56
C ALA A 52 -8.02 -12.56 -3.84
N CYS A 53 -9.01 -11.74 -3.48
CA CYS A 53 -10.27 -12.25 -2.94
C CYS A 53 -11.03 -13.03 -4.02
N LYS A 54 -11.69 -14.14 -3.63
CA LYS A 54 -12.59 -14.85 -4.53
C LYS A 54 -13.85 -14.01 -4.78
N ASP A 55 -14.50 -14.25 -5.91
CA ASP A 55 -15.83 -13.70 -6.19
C ASP A 55 -16.80 -14.03 -5.04
N ASN A 56 -17.45 -13.00 -4.49
CA ASN A 56 -18.38 -13.08 -3.36
C ASN A 56 -17.76 -13.55 -2.03
N ASP A 57 -16.44 -13.51 -1.88
CA ASP A 57 -15.79 -13.64 -0.56
C ASP A 57 -15.98 -12.33 0.23
N TRP A 58 -17.19 -12.15 0.75
CA TRP A 58 -17.60 -10.90 1.40
C TRP A 58 -16.78 -10.58 2.64
N VAL A 59 -16.26 -11.59 3.33
CA VAL A 59 -15.35 -11.41 4.47
C VAL A 59 -14.03 -10.84 3.96
N CYS A 60 -13.40 -11.46 2.96
CA CYS A 60 -12.16 -10.96 2.35
C CYS A 60 -12.33 -9.54 1.81
N LEU A 61 -13.42 -9.27 1.09
CA LEU A 61 -13.72 -7.96 0.53
C LEU A 61 -13.93 -6.92 1.64
N CYS A 62 -14.70 -7.24 2.68
CA CYS A 62 -14.92 -6.36 3.84
C CYS A 62 -13.60 -6.00 4.54
N GLU A 63 -12.72 -6.96 4.79
CA GLU A 63 -11.43 -6.71 5.46
C GLU A 63 -10.50 -5.82 4.61
N ASN A 64 -10.39 -6.12 3.32
CA ASN A 64 -9.52 -5.37 2.43
C ASN A 64 -10.06 -3.96 2.16
N TYR A 65 -11.36 -3.78 1.96
CA TYR A 65 -11.94 -2.44 1.78
C TYR A 65 -11.87 -1.58 3.05
N GLN A 66 -11.92 -2.17 4.26
CA GLN A 66 -11.65 -1.42 5.49
C GLN A 66 -10.20 -0.92 5.55
N SER A 67 -9.26 -1.76 5.08
CA SER A 67 -7.85 -1.37 4.94
C SER A 67 -7.66 -0.29 3.86
N LEU A 68 -8.39 -0.39 2.76
CA LEU A 68 -8.42 0.62 1.69
C LEU A 68 -8.96 1.96 2.20
N LEU A 69 -10.05 1.94 2.98
CA LEU A 69 -10.59 3.14 3.60
C LEU A 69 -9.57 3.80 4.55
N THR A 70 -8.76 2.98 5.22
CA THR A 70 -7.69 3.47 6.10
C THR A 70 -6.59 4.19 5.30
N CYS A 71 -6.30 3.77 4.05
CA CYS A 71 -5.36 4.49 3.18
C CYS A 71 -5.74 5.97 3.03
N TYR A 72 -7.03 6.24 2.86
CA TYR A 72 -7.57 7.60 2.70
C TYR A 72 -7.54 8.44 3.97
N ASN A 73 -7.16 7.90 5.14
CA ASN A 73 -6.88 8.74 6.30
C ASN A 73 -5.66 9.66 6.07
N ASN A 74 -4.80 9.34 5.10
CA ASN A 74 -3.68 10.19 4.65
C ASN A 74 -4.11 11.27 3.64
N CYS A 75 -5.36 11.25 3.18
CA CYS A 75 -5.98 12.29 2.36
C CYS A 75 -7.50 12.31 2.62
N PRO A 76 -7.95 12.93 3.72
CA PRO A 76 -9.36 12.94 4.10
C PRO A 76 -10.25 13.70 3.10
N SER A 77 -9.66 14.58 2.30
CA SER A 77 -10.34 15.36 1.26
C SER A 77 -10.39 14.65 -0.10
N SER A 78 -9.94 13.38 -0.18
CA SER A 78 -10.05 12.57 -1.39
C SER A 78 -11.51 12.26 -1.72
N ASP A 79 -11.91 12.52 -2.97
CA ASP A 79 -13.24 12.19 -3.50
C ASP A 79 -13.52 10.67 -3.46
N ASP A 80 -12.48 9.83 -3.48
CA ASP A 80 -12.59 8.36 -3.47
C ASP A 80 -12.90 7.80 -2.08
N ARG A 81 -12.74 8.58 -1.01
CA ARG A 81 -12.96 8.11 0.36
C ARG A 81 -14.43 7.74 0.61
N SER A 82 -15.36 8.56 0.14
CA SER A 82 -16.81 8.34 0.30
C SER A 82 -17.34 7.09 -0.41
N PRO A 83 -17.02 6.84 -1.70
CA PRO A 83 -17.41 5.59 -2.34
C PRO A 83 -16.79 4.37 -1.65
N VAL A 84 -15.52 4.42 -1.26
CA VAL A 84 -14.86 3.32 -0.52
C VAL A 84 -15.53 3.05 0.82
N GLN A 85 -15.98 4.08 1.53
CA GLN A 85 -16.77 3.89 2.74
C GLN A 85 -18.13 3.23 2.48
N ASN A 86 -18.78 3.54 1.36
CA ASN A 86 -20.01 2.86 0.96
C ASN A 86 -19.73 1.37 0.67
N GLU A 87 -18.66 1.07 -0.06
CA GLU A 87 -18.25 -0.29 -0.38
C GLU A 87 -17.93 -1.11 0.88
N VAL A 88 -17.22 -0.53 1.86
CA VAL A 88 -17.04 -1.12 3.19
C VAL A 88 -18.38 -1.48 3.81
N THR A 89 -19.34 -0.55 3.81
CA THR A 89 -20.66 -0.78 4.39
C THR A 89 -21.37 -1.95 3.70
N GLN A 90 -21.35 -1.99 2.38
CA GLN A 90 -22.01 -3.02 1.58
C GLN A 90 -21.37 -4.40 1.77
N TYR A 91 -20.04 -4.50 1.64
CA TYR A 91 -19.34 -5.78 1.77
C TYR A 91 -19.39 -6.31 3.20
N CYS A 92 -19.23 -5.44 4.20
CA CYS A 92 -19.29 -5.87 5.60
C CYS A 92 -20.72 -6.24 6.04
N ALA A 93 -21.75 -5.59 5.50
CA ALA A 93 -23.13 -6.03 5.71
C ALA A 93 -23.40 -7.39 5.05
N ALA A 94 -22.85 -7.65 3.87
CA ALA A 94 -22.94 -8.96 3.20
C ALA A 94 -22.12 -10.05 3.91
N ALA A 95 -21.08 -9.68 4.65
CA ALA A 95 -20.25 -10.58 5.46
C ALA A 95 -20.82 -10.86 6.86
N ALA A 96 -21.87 -10.13 7.28
CA ALA A 96 -22.47 -10.33 8.59
C ALA A 96 -23.10 -11.75 8.70
N PRO A 97 -22.96 -12.42 9.86
CA PRO A 97 -23.39 -13.81 10.06
C PRO A 97 -24.91 -14.00 10.09
#